data_AF-A0A520UUV0-F1
#
_entry.id   AF-A0A520UUV0-F1
#
_cell.length_a   1.000
_cell.length_b   1.000
_cell.length_c   1.000
_cell.angle_alpha   90.00
_cell.angle_beta   90.00
_cell.angle_gamma   90.00
#
_symmetry.space_group_name_H-M   'P 1'
#
loop_
_entity.id
_entity.type
_entity.pdbx_description
1 polymer ?
#
loop_
_entity_poly.entity_id
_entity_poly.type
_entity_poly.pdbx_seq_one_letter_code
_entity_poly.pdbx_strand_id
1 'polypeptide(L)'
;DGSYFVSGKFRASGSVSVPDGHYMQWGHMTLESYVEPEPASMYIDEDGILWDGEDVSEIGTEVDDDGDCLATMNDNNGNGIPCDVIWILDADGDEIIEIRADYNVNEDPEESKYLGESSHRTFIIGTGKMAFVMMLGIFIPLFLALGLVRDETENGTLHYLLSKPIHRAEFILYRLLGYLLLAGTYILVLVLLMALVTSLIGPGDSLIRLSDFPVWLGIGLATVLVLAAYGALYNTLGLIAPKYGVYFCIILGIWEFIMGMFTMTMPSASVPMLSISHWALQLIDAIVLIAWPDTLQYTQIASAFGIDSGLPFFWQPPVHTLGTQSPVAALLVSITVLLLITVAMMGIGQASFKNREIM
;
A
#
# COMPACT_ATOMS: atom_id res chain seq x y z
N ASP A 1 37.89 16.81 21.75
CA ASP A 1 36.69 16.57 20.92
C ASP A 1 35.61 15.97 21.80
N GLY A 2 34.51 16.68 22.06
CA GLY A 2 33.41 16.15 22.89
C GLY A 2 32.88 17.16 23.90
N SER A 3 31.69 17.68 23.58
CA SER A 3 30.88 18.70 24.26
C SER A 3 30.23 18.22 25.56
N TYR A 4 29.83 19.16 26.43
CA TYR A 4 28.69 19.03 27.35
C TYR A 4 28.01 20.40 27.57
N PHE A 5 26.67 20.46 27.42
CA PHE A 5 25.84 21.57 27.86
C PHE A 5 25.52 21.41 29.35
N VAL A 6 25.63 22.49 30.12
CA VAL A 6 25.37 22.50 31.57
C VAL A 6 24.35 23.59 31.88
N SER A 7 23.22 23.19 32.48
CA SER A 7 22.39 24.08 33.29
C SER A 7 22.86 23.99 34.75
N GLY A 8 23.40 25.10 35.26
CA GLY A 8 23.94 25.21 36.62
C GLY A 8 24.94 26.36 36.79
N LYS A 9 25.22 26.75 38.05
CA LYS A 9 26.23 27.78 38.36
C LYS A 9 27.63 27.25 38.07
N PHE A 10 28.16 27.61 36.90
CA PHE A 10 29.53 27.32 36.51
C PHE A 10 30.52 28.24 37.25
N ARG A 11 31.47 27.66 37.98
CA ARG A 11 32.55 28.39 38.64
C ARG A 11 33.89 27.89 38.10
N ALA A 12 34.47 28.65 37.17
CA ALA A 12 35.84 28.43 36.71
C ALA A 12 36.79 29.46 37.33
N SER A 13 38.03 29.04 37.58
CA SER A 13 39.12 29.93 37.99
C SER A 13 40.32 29.71 37.08
N GLY A 14 40.84 30.78 36.49
CA GLY A 14 42.04 30.79 35.65
C GLY A 14 42.53 32.21 35.43
N SER A 15 43.76 32.36 34.91
CA SER A 15 44.32 33.65 34.53
C SER A 15 44.37 33.76 33.01
N VAL A 16 43.73 34.78 32.46
CA VAL A 16 43.85 35.15 31.04
C VAL A 16 44.64 36.44 30.92
N SER A 17 45.60 36.46 30.00
CA SER A 17 46.37 37.66 29.64
C SER A 17 45.90 38.15 28.28
N VAL A 18 45.36 39.38 28.22
CA VAL A 18 44.93 40.03 26.98
C VAL A 18 45.97 41.09 26.61
N PRO A 19 46.59 41.04 25.42
CA PRO A 19 47.55 42.04 24.98
C PRO A 19 46.94 43.44 24.80
N ASP A 20 47.77 44.48 24.94
CA ASP A 20 47.34 45.87 24.76
C ASP A 20 46.69 46.11 23.40
N GLY A 21 45.51 46.74 23.41
CA GLY A 21 44.72 47.05 22.22
C GLY A 21 43.68 46.00 21.82
N HIS A 22 43.57 44.89 22.56
CA HIS A 22 42.55 43.86 22.33
C HIS A 22 41.58 43.80 23.51
N TYR A 23 40.36 43.33 23.24
CA TYR A 23 39.37 43.06 24.26
C TYR A 23 39.02 41.57 24.26
N MET A 24 38.69 41.06 25.44
CA MET A 24 38.10 39.74 25.60
C MET A 24 36.62 39.92 25.93
N GLN A 25 35.75 39.23 25.19
CA GLN A 25 34.34 39.06 25.57
C GLN A 25 34.13 37.61 26.01
N TRP A 26 33.45 37.42 27.14
CA TRP A 26 33.09 36.10 27.64
C TRP A 26 31.62 36.12 28.05
N GLY A 27 30.80 35.36 27.30
CA GLY A 27 29.40 35.09 27.58
C GLY A 27 28.44 36.28 27.42
N HIS A 28 27.23 36.00 26.95
CA HIS A 28 26.04 36.81 27.21
C HIS A 28 25.30 36.13 28.36
N MET A 29 25.17 36.80 29.52
CA MET A 29 24.25 36.34 30.57
C MET A 29 22.87 36.92 30.26
N THR A 30 21.95 36.09 29.80
CA THR A 30 20.52 36.37 29.81
C THR A 30 19.99 36.23 31.25
N LEU A 31 18.84 36.85 31.52
CA LEU A 31 18.18 36.77 32.83
C LEU A 31 17.87 35.30 33.18
N GLU A 32 18.09 34.92 34.44
CA GLU A 32 17.71 33.60 34.97
C GLU A 32 16.19 33.53 35.06
N SER A 33 15.54 32.91 34.07
CA SER A 33 14.12 32.54 34.15
C SER A 33 14.01 31.11 34.67
N TYR A 34 13.17 30.92 35.68
CA TYR A 34 12.76 29.58 36.09
C TYR A 34 11.77 29.05 35.07
N VAL A 35 12.15 27.97 34.38
CA VAL A 35 11.24 27.16 33.58
C VAL A 35 10.93 25.93 34.41
N GLU A 36 9.65 25.71 34.70
CA GLU A 36 9.21 24.53 35.43
C GLU A 36 9.51 23.30 34.56
N PRO A 37 10.07 22.20 35.10
CA PRO A 37 10.32 21.01 34.31
C PRO A 37 9.00 20.45 33.79
N GLU A 38 8.79 20.55 32.49
CA GLU A 38 7.63 19.95 31.82
C GLU A 38 7.75 18.41 31.86
N PRO A 39 6.61 17.69 31.90
CA PRO A 39 6.62 16.23 31.85
C PRO A 39 7.20 15.73 30.52
N ALA A 40 7.79 14.52 30.51
CA ALA A 40 8.39 13.95 29.29
C ALA A 40 7.39 13.69 28.14
N SER A 41 6.09 13.73 28.42
CA SER A 41 5.03 13.70 27.42
C SER A 41 4.85 15.05 26.70
N MET A 42 5.54 16.09 27.15
CA MET A 42 5.65 17.41 26.50
C MET A 42 6.96 17.51 25.69
N TYR A 43 7.54 16.37 25.27
CA TYR A 43 8.73 16.32 24.41
C TYR A 43 8.80 15.00 23.61
N ILE A 44 7.78 14.14 23.71
CA ILE A 44 7.71 12.79 23.15
C ILE A 44 6.24 12.45 22.91
N ASP A 45 5.87 12.18 21.65
CA ASP A 45 4.47 11.94 21.23
C ASP A 45 3.54 13.06 21.71
N GLU A 46 3.93 14.30 21.44
CA GLU A 46 3.32 15.50 22.05
C GLU A 46 1.96 15.83 21.43
N ASP A 47 1.94 15.90 20.10
CA ASP A 47 0.81 16.51 19.41
C ASP A 47 -0.04 15.45 18.74
N GLY A 48 -1.28 15.36 19.22
CA GLY A 48 -2.33 14.71 18.48
C GLY A 48 -2.64 15.52 17.22
N ILE A 49 -1.97 15.24 16.11
CA ILE A 49 -2.46 15.65 14.79
C ILE A 49 -3.94 15.22 14.73
N LEU A 50 -4.86 16.09 14.32
CA LEU A 50 -6.25 15.70 14.11
C LEU A 50 -6.31 14.65 12.97
N TRP A 51 -6.22 13.38 13.36
CA TRP A 51 -6.14 12.20 12.48
C TRP A 51 -7.48 11.87 11.81
N ASP A 52 -8.57 12.46 12.27
CA ASP A 52 -9.88 12.37 11.68
C ASP A 52 -9.99 13.43 10.58
N GLY A 53 -9.76 12.99 9.34
CA GLY A 53 -10.03 13.77 8.13
C GLY A 53 -11.51 14.11 7.93
N GLU A 54 -12.19 14.56 8.98
CA GLU A 54 -13.60 14.90 9.02
C GLU A 54 -13.85 16.34 8.53
N ASP A 55 -12.88 17.25 8.68
CA ASP A 55 -12.98 18.58 8.06
C ASP A 55 -11.63 19.31 7.90
N VAL A 56 -11.04 19.24 6.71
CA VAL A 56 -9.82 20.00 6.36
C VAL A 56 -10.03 21.51 6.43
N SER A 57 -11.30 21.97 6.44
CA SER A 57 -11.68 23.38 6.56
C SER A 57 -11.70 23.91 8.01
N GLU A 58 -11.68 23.03 9.02
CA GLU A 58 -11.53 23.40 10.43
C GLU A 58 -10.07 23.40 10.90
N ILE A 59 -9.14 22.81 10.14
CA ILE A 59 -7.68 22.87 10.34
C ILE A 59 -7.10 24.22 9.88
N GLY A 60 -7.86 25.30 10.10
CA GLY A 60 -7.62 26.62 9.53
C GLY A 60 -6.38 27.33 10.04
N THR A 61 -5.70 26.79 11.06
CA THR A 61 -4.37 27.13 11.61
C THR A 61 -4.23 26.37 12.93
N GLU A 62 -3.21 25.54 13.11
CA GLU A 62 -2.87 24.97 14.42
C GLU A 62 -1.85 25.89 15.09
N VAL A 63 -2.09 26.23 16.37
CA VAL A 63 -1.27 27.16 17.15
C VAL A 63 -0.49 26.35 18.18
N ASP A 64 0.82 26.62 18.25
CA ASP A 64 1.76 26.14 19.29
C ASP A 64 1.09 26.01 20.68
N ASP A 65 1.05 24.80 21.23
CA ASP A 65 0.36 24.43 22.47
C ASP A 65 1.30 24.10 23.65
N ASP A 66 2.58 23.83 23.41
CA ASP A 66 3.63 23.63 24.43
C ASP A 66 4.46 24.91 24.69
N GLY A 67 4.40 25.88 23.78
CA GLY A 67 4.92 27.23 23.93
C GLY A 67 6.41 27.37 23.63
N ASP A 68 7.01 26.40 22.94
CA ASP A 68 8.42 26.44 22.57
C ASP A 68 8.68 27.44 21.41
N CYS A 69 7.71 27.67 20.53
CA CYS A 69 7.71 28.78 19.57
C CYS A 69 7.36 30.13 20.21
N LEU A 70 6.62 30.17 21.33
CA LEU A 70 6.38 31.44 22.05
C LEU A 70 7.68 32.11 22.54
N ALA A 71 8.79 31.37 22.66
CA ALA A 71 10.10 31.92 23.00
C ALA A 71 10.69 32.82 21.90
N THR A 72 10.44 32.46 20.64
CA THR A 72 10.89 33.18 19.45
C THR A 72 9.72 33.20 18.49
N MET A 73 8.82 34.20 18.59
CA MET A 73 7.64 34.37 17.73
C MET A 73 8.02 34.32 16.24
N ASN A 74 8.13 33.11 15.71
CA ASN A 74 8.65 32.79 14.40
C ASN A 74 7.46 32.77 13.44
N ASP A 75 7.67 33.32 12.26
CA ASP A 75 6.72 33.34 11.13
C ASP A 75 7.57 32.99 9.90
N ASN A 76 8.01 31.74 9.87
CA ASN A 76 8.83 31.17 8.82
C ASN A 76 7.99 30.87 7.58
N ASN A 77 6.69 30.58 7.77
CA ASN A 77 5.74 30.28 6.73
C ASN A 77 5.19 31.56 6.03
N GLY A 78 5.33 32.74 6.65
CA GLY A 78 5.09 34.06 6.09
C GLY A 78 3.63 34.47 5.99
N ASN A 79 2.73 33.88 6.79
CA ASN A 79 1.30 34.18 6.78
C ASN A 79 0.89 35.33 7.73
N GLY A 80 1.82 35.84 8.54
CA GLY A 80 1.59 36.93 9.51
C GLY A 80 0.96 36.48 10.83
N ILE A 81 0.86 35.17 11.08
CA ILE A 81 0.48 34.55 12.34
C ILE A 81 1.74 33.82 12.83
N PRO A 82 2.36 34.24 13.94
CA PRO A 82 3.53 33.54 14.44
C PRO A 82 3.11 32.23 15.12
N CYS A 83 3.97 31.23 15.00
CA CYS A 83 3.85 29.94 15.69
C CYS A 83 2.63 29.14 15.23
N ASP A 84 2.48 29.00 13.92
CA ASP A 84 1.39 28.19 13.35
C ASP A 84 1.79 27.23 12.22
N VAL A 85 0.87 26.28 11.97
CA VAL A 85 0.93 25.36 10.84
C VAL A 85 -0.13 25.73 9.81
N ILE A 86 0.31 25.93 8.57
CA ILE A 86 -0.55 26.16 7.42
C ILE A 86 -0.75 24.85 6.66
N TRP A 87 -2.01 24.50 6.50
CA TRP A 87 -2.46 23.39 5.68
C TRP A 87 -2.94 23.95 4.33
N ILE A 88 -2.20 23.68 3.27
CA ILE A 88 -2.54 24.13 1.92
C ILE A 88 -3.37 23.04 1.27
N LEU A 89 -4.64 23.35 1.03
CA LEU A 89 -5.60 22.42 0.43
C LEU A 89 -5.66 22.56 -1.10
N ASP A 90 -6.18 21.54 -1.78
CA ASP A 90 -6.57 21.64 -3.19
C ASP A 90 -7.74 22.61 -3.40
N ALA A 91 -7.98 23.00 -4.64
CA ALA A 91 -9.03 23.92 -5.05
C ALA A 91 -10.44 23.49 -4.59
N ASP A 92 -10.64 22.19 -4.38
CA ASP A 92 -11.89 21.59 -3.89
C ASP A 92 -11.96 21.50 -2.35
N GLY A 93 -10.86 21.78 -1.65
CA GLY A 93 -10.79 21.88 -0.18
C GLY A 93 -10.81 20.54 0.57
N ASP A 94 -10.63 19.42 -0.14
CA ASP A 94 -10.79 18.05 0.37
C ASP A 94 -9.46 17.28 0.52
N GLU A 95 -8.37 17.75 -0.09
CA GLU A 95 -7.05 17.14 -0.03
C GLU A 95 -5.97 18.14 0.42
N ILE A 96 -5.02 17.71 1.26
CA ILE A 96 -3.85 18.50 1.69
C ILE A 96 -2.76 18.37 0.63
N ILE A 97 -2.43 19.45 -0.07
CA ILE A 97 -1.35 19.46 -1.07
C ILE A 97 0.01 19.68 -0.41
N GLU A 98 0.08 20.56 0.57
CA GLU A 98 1.32 20.98 1.19
C GLU A 98 1.08 21.39 2.65
N ILE A 99 2.02 21.06 3.53
CA ILE A 99 2.02 21.46 4.93
C ILE A 99 3.21 22.40 5.12
N ARG A 100 2.98 23.61 5.63
CA ARG A 100 4.01 24.58 5.97
C ARG A 100 3.91 24.95 7.44
N ALA A 101 4.82 24.41 8.24
CA ALA A 101 4.93 24.74 9.66
C ALA A 101 5.96 25.86 9.89
N ASP A 102 5.73 26.67 10.90
CA ASP A 102 6.75 27.52 11.50
C ASP A 102 7.82 26.71 12.23
N TYR A 103 8.96 27.34 12.53
CA TYR A 103 10.05 26.70 13.26
C TYR A 103 9.68 26.59 14.75
N ASN A 104 9.83 25.41 15.35
CA ASN A 104 9.34 25.10 16.69
C ASN A 104 7.81 25.04 16.81
N VAL A 105 7.11 24.54 15.80
CA VAL A 105 5.67 24.27 15.93
C VAL A 105 5.41 22.82 15.58
N ASN A 106 4.73 22.11 16.48
CA ASN A 106 4.40 20.70 16.37
C ASN A 106 5.62 19.83 16.00
N GLU A 107 6.74 19.99 16.73
CA GLU A 107 8.05 19.40 16.39
C GLU A 107 8.04 17.86 16.50
N ASP A 108 7.15 17.29 17.33
CA ASP A 108 7.08 15.87 17.64
C ASP A 108 5.62 15.35 17.60
N PRO A 109 5.06 15.07 16.40
CA PRO A 109 3.71 14.50 16.29
C PRO A 109 3.59 13.17 17.04
N GLU A 110 2.37 12.75 17.43
CA GLU A 110 2.07 11.46 18.09
C GLU A 110 2.46 10.25 17.19
N GLU A 111 3.78 10.04 17.06
CA GLU A 111 4.43 9.13 16.14
C GLU A 111 4.05 7.70 16.48
N SER A 112 3.88 7.38 17.77
CA SER A 112 3.46 6.05 18.21
C SER A 112 2.08 5.65 17.68
N LYS A 113 1.11 6.57 17.66
CA LYS A 113 -0.23 6.33 17.13
C LYS A 113 -0.23 6.30 15.61
N TYR A 114 0.50 7.22 14.97
CA TYR A 114 0.71 7.21 13.52
C TYR A 114 1.35 5.91 13.06
N LEU A 115 2.47 5.50 13.66
CA LEU A 115 3.19 4.27 13.34
C LEU A 115 2.32 3.05 13.62
N GLY A 116 1.52 3.07 14.69
CA GLY A 116 0.52 2.03 14.95
C GLY A 116 -0.45 1.87 13.78
N GLU A 117 -1.07 2.96 13.34
CA GLU A 117 -2.05 2.97 12.26
C GLU A 117 -1.43 2.68 10.88
N SER A 118 -0.33 3.35 10.58
CA SER A 118 0.44 3.20 9.34
C SER A 118 1.01 1.78 9.21
N SER A 119 1.53 1.19 10.29
CA SER A 119 2.01 -0.19 10.28
C SER A 119 0.87 -1.20 10.11
N HIS A 120 -0.30 -0.96 10.71
CA HIS A 120 -1.48 -1.80 10.53
C HIS A 120 -1.98 -1.79 9.07
N ARG A 121 -2.14 -0.60 8.47
CA ARG A 121 -2.49 -0.46 7.04
C ARG A 121 -1.45 -1.09 6.13
N THR A 122 -0.18 -0.83 6.41
CA THR A 122 0.95 -1.42 5.69
C THR A 122 0.91 -2.95 5.76
N PHE A 123 0.61 -3.51 6.93
CA PHE A 123 0.49 -4.96 7.11
C PHE A 123 -0.65 -5.54 6.27
N ILE A 124 -1.83 -4.92 6.27
CA ILE A 124 -2.98 -5.39 5.49
C ILE A 124 -2.68 -5.34 4.00
N ILE A 125 -2.20 -4.20 3.50
CA ILE A 125 -1.92 -3.99 2.07
C ILE A 125 -0.76 -4.89 1.63
N GLY A 126 0.33 -4.90 2.40
CA GLY A 126 1.50 -5.71 2.12
C GLY A 126 1.20 -7.20 2.10
N THR A 127 0.45 -7.70 3.09
CA THR A 127 0.02 -9.11 3.12
C THR A 127 -0.93 -9.43 1.97
N GLY A 128 -1.88 -8.54 1.66
CA GLY A 128 -2.80 -8.72 0.53
C GLY A 128 -2.10 -8.80 -0.81
N LYS A 129 -1.17 -7.88 -1.09
CA LYS A 129 -0.42 -7.84 -2.34
C LYS A 129 0.60 -8.98 -2.45
N MET A 130 1.45 -9.16 -1.45
CA MET A 130 2.54 -10.12 -1.49
C MET A 130 2.05 -11.57 -1.33
N ALA A 131 1.27 -11.84 -0.28
CA ALA A 131 0.88 -13.20 0.05
C ALA A 131 -0.32 -13.66 -0.78
N PHE A 132 -1.39 -12.88 -0.85
CA PHE A 132 -2.61 -13.31 -1.55
C PHE A 132 -2.48 -13.21 -3.07
N VAL A 133 -2.12 -12.05 -3.61
CA VAL A 133 -2.05 -11.88 -5.07
C VAL A 133 -0.79 -12.51 -5.66
N MET A 134 0.40 -12.15 -5.18
CA MET A 134 1.64 -12.60 -5.83
C MET A 134 2.00 -14.05 -5.48
N MET A 135 1.88 -14.46 -4.22
CA MET A 135 2.22 -15.83 -3.84
C MET A 135 1.07 -16.81 -4.14
N LEU A 136 -0.06 -16.69 -3.44
CA LEU A 136 -1.18 -17.62 -3.62
C LEU A 136 -1.80 -17.51 -5.02
N GLY A 137 -1.97 -16.30 -5.54
CA GLY A 137 -2.56 -16.04 -6.85
C GLY A 137 -1.76 -16.60 -8.02
N ILE A 138 -0.42 -16.66 -7.94
CA ILE A 138 0.43 -17.24 -9.01
C ILE A 138 0.64 -18.74 -8.81
N PHE A 139 0.96 -19.19 -7.59
CA PHE A 139 1.36 -20.58 -7.35
C PHE A 139 0.19 -21.57 -7.29
N ILE A 140 -0.98 -21.18 -6.75
CA ILE A 140 -2.14 -22.10 -6.69
C ILE A 140 -2.58 -22.53 -8.11
N PRO A 141 -2.78 -21.61 -9.07
CA PRO A 141 -3.12 -22.01 -10.44
C PRO A 141 -2.01 -22.83 -11.12
N LEU A 142 -0.74 -22.53 -10.83
CA LEU A 142 0.38 -23.25 -11.42
C LEU A 142 0.33 -24.76 -11.13
N PHE A 143 -0.03 -25.14 -9.90
CA PHE A 143 -0.11 -26.55 -9.50
C PHE A 143 -1.47 -27.18 -9.79
N LEU A 144 -2.57 -26.46 -9.52
CA LEU A 144 -3.92 -27.04 -9.61
C LEU A 144 -4.51 -26.92 -11.01
N ALA A 145 -4.41 -25.75 -11.66
CA ALA A 145 -5.07 -25.52 -12.94
C ALA A 145 -4.36 -26.21 -14.11
N LEU A 146 -3.03 -26.34 -14.03
CA LEU A 146 -2.23 -27.03 -15.04
C LEU A 146 -2.56 -28.53 -15.12
N GLY A 147 -2.79 -29.18 -13.96
CA GLY A 147 -3.13 -30.59 -13.87
C GLY A 147 -4.57 -30.92 -14.34
N LEU A 148 -5.45 -29.92 -14.46
CA LEU A 148 -6.87 -30.15 -14.77
C LEU A 148 -7.09 -30.83 -16.11
N VAL A 149 -6.28 -30.52 -17.13
CA VAL A 149 -6.51 -31.04 -18.50
C VAL A 149 -5.26 -31.66 -19.10
N ARG A 150 -4.08 -31.29 -18.61
CA ARG A 150 -2.81 -31.81 -19.13
C ARG A 150 -2.68 -33.30 -18.91
N ASP A 151 -2.94 -33.80 -17.69
CA ASP A 151 -2.70 -35.21 -17.35
C ASP A 151 -3.57 -36.14 -18.19
N GLU A 152 -4.81 -35.73 -18.52
CA GLU A 152 -5.68 -36.49 -19.42
C GLU A 152 -5.29 -36.39 -20.90
N THR A 153 -4.63 -35.29 -21.28
CA THR A 153 -4.06 -35.10 -22.62
C THR A 153 -2.80 -35.94 -22.80
N GLU A 154 -1.94 -36.01 -21.78
CA GLU A 154 -0.73 -36.85 -21.77
C GLU A 154 -1.07 -38.33 -21.74
N ASN A 155 -2.09 -38.74 -20.97
CA ASN A 155 -2.53 -40.13 -20.86
C ASN A 155 -3.36 -40.61 -22.06
N GLY A 156 -3.69 -39.74 -23.02
CA GLY A 156 -4.51 -40.09 -24.19
C GLY A 156 -5.95 -40.48 -23.86
N THR A 157 -6.40 -40.24 -22.62
CA THR A 157 -7.77 -40.57 -22.17
C THR A 157 -8.80 -39.54 -22.62
N LEU A 158 -8.34 -38.40 -23.16
CA LEU A 158 -9.16 -37.30 -23.66
C LEU A 158 -10.18 -37.75 -24.73
N HIS A 159 -9.82 -38.69 -25.62
CA HIS A 159 -10.70 -39.18 -26.68
C HIS A 159 -11.96 -39.88 -26.14
N TYR A 160 -11.88 -40.50 -24.96
CA TYR A 160 -13.03 -41.15 -24.33
C TYR A 160 -14.04 -40.13 -23.81
N LEU A 161 -13.57 -38.97 -23.33
CA LEU A 161 -14.44 -37.90 -22.81
C LEU A 161 -15.11 -37.09 -23.93
N LEU A 162 -14.40 -36.89 -25.05
CA LEU A 162 -14.93 -36.19 -26.23
C LEU A 162 -15.83 -37.06 -27.13
N SER A 163 -15.96 -38.36 -26.82
CA SER A 163 -16.88 -39.26 -27.54
C SER A 163 -18.36 -38.95 -27.30
N LYS A 164 -18.68 -38.20 -26.22
CA LYS A 164 -20.03 -37.68 -25.96
C LYS A 164 -20.21 -36.32 -26.65
N PRO A 165 -21.42 -35.99 -27.14
CA PRO A 165 -21.69 -34.70 -27.75
C PRO A 165 -21.75 -33.59 -26.69
N ILE A 166 -20.59 -33.16 -26.20
CA ILE A 166 -20.40 -32.03 -25.30
C ILE A 166 -19.61 -30.95 -26.05
N HIS A 167 -20.02 -29.70 -25.93
CA HIS A 167 -19.32 -28.59 -26.57
C HIS A 167 -17.95 -28.37 -25.89
N ARG A 168 -16.87 -28.25 -26.67
CA ARG A 168 -15.48 -28.22 -26.12
C ARG A 168 -15.22 -27.02 -25.20
N ALA A 169 -15.84 -25.88 -25.50
CA ALA A 169 -15.76 -24.69 -24.65
C ALA A 169 -16.38 -24.93 -23.28
N GLU A 170 -17.50 -25.66 -23.26
CA GLU A 170 -18.25 -26.00 -22.05
C GLU A 170 -17.46 -26.96 -21.16
N PHE A 171 -16.73 -27.91 -21.77
CA PHE A 171 -15.81 -28.80 -21.03
C PHE A 171 -14.68 -28.04 -20.31
N ILE A 172 -13.99 -27.12 -21.01
CA ILE A 172 -12.92 -26.31 -20.40
C ILE A 172 -13.48 -25.40 -19.32
N LEU A 173 -14.63 -24.77 -19.59
CA LEU A 173 -15.29 -23.87 -18.66
C LEU A 173 -15.71 -24.57 -17.37
N TYR A 174 -16.32 -25.76 -17.45
CA TYR A 174 -16.71 -26.49 -16.25
C TYR A 174 -15.52 -26.90 -15.38
N ARG A 175 -14.39 -27.23 -15.98
CA ARG A 175 -13.17 -27.51 -15.21
C ARG A 175 -12.58 -26.27 -14.57
N LEU A 176 -12.54 -25.16 -15.30
CA LEU A 176 -12.07 -23.89 -14.75
C LEU A 176 -12.98 -23.42 -13.61
N LEU A 177 -14.31 -23.53 -13.76
CA LEU A 177 -15.26 -23.23 -12.70
C LEU A 177 -15.13 -24.16 -11.49
N GLY A 178 -14.94 -25.46 -11.71
CA GLY A 178 -14.71 -26.41 -10.62
C GLY A 178 -13.45 -26.09 -9.82
N TYR A 179 -12.37 -25.75 -10.51
CA TYR A 179 -11.14 -25.25 -9.88
C TYR A 179 -11.37 -23.94 -9.13
N LEU A 180 -12.04 -22.97 -9.75
CA LEU A 180 -12.29 -21.66 -9.14
C LEU A 180 -13.23 -21.77 -7.94
N LEU A 181 -14.17 -22.71 -7.94
CA LEU A 181 -15.00 -23.00 -6.77
C LEU A 181 -14.12 -23.49 -5.62
N LEU A 182 -13.24 -24.46 -5.83
CA LEU A 182 -12.38 -24.98 -4.76
C LEU A 182 -11.33 -23.96 -4.28
N ALA A 183 -10.54 -23.40 -5.21
CA ALA A 183 -9.47 -22.46 -4.88
C ALA A 183 -10.03 -21.10 -4.42
N GLY A 184 -11.08 -20.61 -5.06
CA GLY A 184 -11.72 -19.34 -4.71
C GLY A 184 -12.41 -19.40 -3.35
N THR A 185 -13.14 -20.48 -3.03
CA THR A 185 -13.73 -20.62 -1.68
C THR A 185 -12.67 -20.71 -0.60
N TYR A 186 -11.57 -21.44 -0.85
CA TYR A 186 -10.43 -21.48 0.06
C TYR A 186 -9.85 -20.08 0.33
N ILE A 187 -9.60 -19.29 -0.72
CA ILE A 187 -9.12 -17.91 -0.58
C ILE A 187 -10.11 -17.03 0.17
N LEU A 188 -11.40 -17.09 -0.17
CA LEU A 188 -12.41 -16.26 0.51
C LEU A 188 -12.50 -16.56 2.00
N VAL A 189 -12.41 -17.84 2.39
CA VAL A 189 -12.37 -18.23 3.82
C VAL A 189 -11.12 -17.67 4.50
N LEU A 190 -9.95 -17.79 3.87
CA LEU A 190 -8.71 -17.22 4.42
C LEU A 190 -8.77 -15.70 4.57
N VAL A 191 -9.32 -15.01 3.58
CA VAL A 191 -9.49 -13.55 3.60
C VAL A 191 -10.42 -13.14 4.74
N LEU A 192 -11.54 -13.85 4.95
CA LEU A 192 -12.45 -13.55 6.06
C LEU A 192 -11.80 -13.81 7.42
N LEU A 193 -10.99 -14.86 7.55
CA LEU A 193 -10.23 -15.11 8.77
C LEU A 193 -9.19 -14.02 9.03
N MET A 194 -8.47 -13.58 8.00
CA MET A 194 -7.52 -12.47 8.12
C MET A 194 -8.20 -11.15 8.44
N ALA A 195 -9.36 -10.88 7.83
CA ALA A 195 -10.18 -9.72 8.16
C ALA A 195 -10.58 -9.72 9.64
N LEU A 196 -11.02 -10.86 10.17
CA LEU A 196 -11.34 -11.02 11.57
C LEU A 196 -10.11 -10.76 12.47
N VAL A 197 -8.98 -11.41 12.18
CA VAL A 197 -7.77 -11.30 13.02
C VAL A 197 -7.21 -9.88 13.03
N THR A 198 -7.10 -9.26 11.86
CA THR A 198 -6.59 -7.88 11.76
C THR A 198 -7.56 -6.88 12.38
N SER A 199 -8.86 -7.07 12.23
CA SER A 199 -9.88 -6.23 12.88
C SER A 199 -9.86 -6.28 14.41
N LEU A 200 -9.35 -7.38 15.00
CA LEU A 200 -9.19 -7.55 16.46
C LEU A 200 -7.85 -6.99 17.00
N ILE A 201 -6.82 -6.93 16.16
CA ILE A 201 -5.46 -6.48 16.53
C ILE A 201 -5.24 -5.01 16.18
N GLY A 202 -6.04 -4.47 15.27
CA GLY A 202 -5.89 -3.11 14.76
C GLY A 202 -5.96 -2.06 15.86
N PRO A 203 -5.19 -0.96 15.74
CA PRO A 203 -5.25 0.15 16.68
C PRO A 203 -6.64 0.81 16.62
N GLY A 204 -7.17 1.18 17.79
CA GLY A 204 -8.44 1.89 17.94
C GLY A 204 -9.15 1.56 19.26
N ASP A 205 -10.13 2.38 19.62
CA ASP A 205 -10.91 2.23 20.87
C ASP A 205 -11.99 1.15 20.78
N SER A 206 -12.34 0.73 19.56
CA SER A 206 -13.36 -0.28 19.31
C SER A 206 -12.78 -1.71 19.31
N LEU A 207 -13.50 -2.66 19.90
CA LEU A 207 -13.09 -4.08 19.93
C LEU A 207 -13.04 -4.74 18.54
N ILE A 208 -13.81 -4.26 17.56
CA ILE A 208 -13.84 -4.79 16.19
C ILE A 208 -13.89 -3.61 15.22
N ARG A 209 -12.81 -3.44 14.46
CA ARG A 209 -12.70 -2.42 13.43
C ARG A 209 -13.30 -2.88 12.11
N LEU A 210 -14.52 -2.43 11.80
CA LEU A 210 -15.23 -2.84 10.59
C LEU A 210 -14.73 -2.17 9.29
N SER A 211 -13.95 -1.09 9.40
CA SER A 211 -13.35 -0.40 8.24
C SER A 211 -12.38 -1.26 7.44
N ASP A 212 -11.85 -2.33 8.04
CA ASP A 212 -10.82 -3.16 7.41
C ASP A 212 -11.43 -4.27 6.53
N PHE A 213 -12.70 -4.59 6.76
CA PHE A 213 -13.42 -5.64 6.02
C PHE A 213 -13.55 -5.34 4.52
N PRO A 214 -13.92 -4.12 4.08
CA PRO A 214 -13.96 -3.78 2.66
C PRO A 214 -12.62 -4.00 1.95
N VAL A 215 -11.50 -3.64 2.58
CA VAL A 215 -10.15 -3.83 2.00
C VAL A 215 -9.85 -5.31 1.83
N TRP A 216 -10.09 -6.13 2.86
CA TRP A 216 -9.91 -7.57 2.79
C TRP A 216 -10.81 -8.22 1.74
N LEU A 217 -12.09 -7.87 1.69
CA LEU A 217 -13.00 -8.38 0.67
C LEU A 217 -12.55 -8.00 -0.74
N GLY A 218 -12.00 -6.80 -0.91
CA GLY A 218 -11.42 -6.38 -2.17
C GLY A 218 -10.14 -7.15 -2.55
N ILE A 219 -9.25 -7.41 -1.60
CA ILE A 219 -8.09 -8.31 -1.79
C ILE A 219 -8.56 -9.71 -2.20
N GLY A 220 -9.61 -10.22 -1.56
CA GLY A 220 -10.21 -11.51 -1.91
C GLY A 220 -10.78 -11.53 -3.32
N LEU A 221 -11.51 -10.49 -3.71
CA LEU A 221 -12.03 -10.33 -5.07
C LEU A 221 -10.91 -10.26 -6.10
N ALA A 222 -9.88 -9.44 -5.84
CA ALA A 222 -8.71 -9.34 -6.71
C ALA A 222 -8.02 -10.70 -6.87
N THR A 223 -7.82 -11.42 -5.77
CA THR A 223 -7.18 -12.74 -5.78
C THR A 223 -8.02 -13.76 -6.55
N VAL A 224 -9.34 -13.77 -6.41
CA VAL A 224 -10.22 -14.67 -7.19
C VAL A 224 -10.15 -14.37 -8.69
N LEU A 225 -10.12 -13.09 -9.08
CA LEU A 225 -9.96 -12.70 -10.49
C LEU A 225 -8.58 -13.12 -11.03
N VAL A 226 -7.54 -12.99 -10.23
CA VAL A 226 -6.18 -13.46 -10.55
C VAL A 226 -6.14 -14.98 -10.72
N LEU A 227 -6.76 -15.73 -9.79
CA LEU A 227 -6.88 -17.18 -9.90
C LEU A 227 -7.61 -17.59 -11.18
N ALA A 228 -8.62 -16.82 -11.61
CA ALA A 228 -9.33 -17.05 -12.87
C ALA A 228 -8.42 -16.79 -14.08
N ALA A 229 -7.72 -15.65 -14.10
CA ALA A 229 -6.86 -15.25 -15.20
C ALA A 229 -5.66 -16.19 -15.36
N TYR A 230 -4.90 -16.45 -14.29
CA TYR A 230 -3.78 -17.40 -14.33
C TYR A 230 -4.25 -18.85 -14.50
N GLY A 231 -5.38 -19.23 -13.90
CA GLY A 231 -5.96 -20.55 -14.09
C GLY A 231 -6.31 -20.80 -15.55
N ALA A 232 -6.89 -19.82 -16.24
CA ALA A 232 -7.15 -19.89 -17.67
C ALA A 232 -5.85 -19.92 -18.48
N LEU A 233 -4.87 -19.08 -18.16
CA LEU A 233 -3.59 -18.99 -18.86
C LEU A 233 -2.76 -20.28 -18.75
N TYR A 234 -2.59 -20.84 -17.55
CA TYR A 234 -1.81 -22.06 -17.38
C TYR A 234 -2.50 -23.28 -17.96
N ASN A 235 -3.84 -23.34 -17.87
CA ASN A 235 -4.59 -24.38 -18.53
C ASN A 235 -4.39 -24.32 -20.06
N THR A 236 -4.45 -23.14 -20.67
CA THR A 236 -4.28 -23.00 -22.13
C THR A 236 -2.86 -23.32 -22.59
N LEU A 237 -1.84 -22.96 -21.83
CA LEU A 237 -0.46 -23.35 -22.10
C LEU A 237 -0.23 -24.86 -21.94
N GLY A 238 -0.82 -25.47 -20.91
CA GLY A 238 -0.81 -26.92 -20.74
C GLY A 238 -1.45 -27.67 -21.92
N LEU A 239 -2.48 -27.09 -22.52
CA LEU A 239 -3.12 -27.61 -23.73
C LEU A 239 -2.25 -27.45 -24.97
N ILE A 240 -1.71 -26.26 -25.20
CA ILE A 240 -0.89 -25.95 -26.38
C ILE A 240 0.39 -26.80 -26.38
N ALA A 241 1.03 -26.99 -25.23
CA ALA A 241 2.28 -27.73 -25.11
C ALA A 241 2.21 -28.79 -23.99
N PRO A 242 1.65 -30.00 -24.23
CA PRO A 242 1.48 -31.01 -23.19
C PRO A 242 2.79 -31.38 -22.48
N LYS A 243 3.85 -31.66 -23.25
CA LYS A 243 5.15 -32.10 -22.71
C LYS A 243 5.98 -30.98 -22.06
N TYR A 244 5.85 -29.74 -22.51
CA TYR A 244 6.72 -28.63 -22.09
C TYR A 244 5.97 -27.48 -21.40
N GLY A 245 4.64 -27.57 -21.27
CA GLY A 245 3.79 -26.49 -20.78
C GLY A 245 4.14 -26.06 -19.36
N VAL A 246 4.54 -27.01 -18.50
CA VAL A 246 4.98 -26.72 -17.13
C VAL A 246 6.17 -25.76 -17.13
N TYR A 247 7.18 -25.98 -17.98
CA TYR A 247 8.37 -25.12 -18.03
C TYR A 247 8.03 -23.70 -18.48
N PHE A 248 7.13 -23.55 -19.47
CA PHE A 248 6.64 -22.25 -19.87
C PHE A 248 5.84 -21.56 -18.76
N CYS A 249 5.01 -22.29 -18.02
CA CYS A 249 4.25 -21.75 -16.89
C CYS A 249 5.18 -21.29 -15.76
N ILE A 250 6.28 -21.99 -15.48
CA ILE A 250 7.27 -21.58 -14.48
C ILE A 250 7.98 -20.29 -14.92
N ILE A 251 8.43 -20.21 -16.18
CA ILE A 251 9.07 -18.99 -16.70
C ILE A 251 8.11 -17.80 -16.63
N LEU A 252 6.85 -18.00 -16.99
CA LEU A 252 5.82 -16.97 -16.87
C LEU A 252 5.52 -16.63 -15.41
N GLY A 253 5.50 -17.59 -14.49
CA GLY A 253 5.35 -17.31 -13.05
C GLY A 253 6.46 -16.40 -12.52
N ILE A 254 7.71 -16.64 -12.94
CA ILE A 254 8.85 -15.76 -12.60
C ILE A 254 8.67 -14.37 -13.21
N TRP A 255 8.28 -14.29 -14.49
CA TRP A 255 7.99 -13.02 -15.16
C TRP A 255 6.91 -12.22 -14.41
N GLU A 256 5.80 -12.85 -14.08
CA GLU A 256 4.66 -12.22 -13.40
C GLU A 256 5.02 -11.76 -11.98
N PHE A 257 5.87 -12.51 -11.28
CA PHE A 257 6.40 -12.10 -9.98
C PHE A 257 7.29 -10.86 -10.09
N ILE A 258 8.21 -10.83 -11.07
CA ILE A 258 9.08 -9.67 -11.31
C ILE A 258 8.25 -8.44 -11.69
N MET A 259 7.24 -8.58 -12.56
CA MET A 259 6.36 -7.48 -12.95
C MET A 259 5.50 -6.97 -11.78
N GLY A 260 5.10 -7.85 -10.87
CA GLY A 260 4.41 -7.46 -9.63
C GLY A 260 5.29 -6.58 -8.75
N MET A 261 6.55 -6.97 -8.55
CA MET A 261 7.54 -6.17 -7.81
C MET A 261 7.85 -4.83 -8.50
N PHE A 262 7.90 -4.80 -9.84
CA PHE A 262 8.07 -3.56 -10.58
C PHE A 262 6.87 -2.62 -10.42
N THR A 263 5.65 -3.16 -10.33
CA THR A 263 4.44 -2.33 -10.10
C THR A 263 4.49 -1.62 -8.75
N MET A 264 5.06 -2.25 -7.72
CA MET A 264 5.18 -1.63 -6.38
C MET A 264 6.28 -0.57 -6.31
N THR A 265 7.37 -0.75 -7.06
CA THR A 265 8.53 0.14 -7.01
C THR A 265 8.45 1.28 -8.02
N MET A 266 7.85 1.03 -9.19
CA MET A 266 7.75 1.97 -10.30
C MET A 266 6.39 1.81 -11.02
N PRO A 267 5.32 2.41 -10.49
CA PRO A 267 3.95 2.25 -10.99
C PRO A 267 3.72 2.99 -12.31
N SER A 268 4.55 4.01 -12.60
CA SER A 268 4.51 4.81 -13.82
C SER A 268 5.14 4.12 -15.03
N ALA A 269 5.84 3.00 -14.81
CA ALA A 269 6.41 2.24 -15.90
C ALA A 269 5.29 1.59 -16.74
N SER A 270 5.43 1.61 -18.06
CA SER A 270 4.46 1.00 -18.97
C SER A 270 4.61 -0.51 -19.12
N VAL A 271 5.78 -1.07 -18.76
CA VAL A 271 6.10 -2.50 -18.92
C VAL A 271 5.23 -3.39 -18.03
N PRO A 272 5.03 -3.08 -16.72
CA PRO A 272 4.19 -3.89 -15.85
C PRO A 272 2.75 -4.02 -16.32
N MET A 273 2.21 -3.07 -17.09
CA MET A 273 0.86 -3.11 -17.67
C MET A 273 0.56 -4.39 -18.48
N LEU A 274 1.58 -5.06 -19.00
CA LEU A 274 1.43 -6.31 -19.75
C LEU A 274 1.17 -7.54 -18.85
N SER A 275 1.37 -7.41 -17.54
CA SER A 275 1.27 -8.51 -16.57
C SER A 275 -0.10 -8.54 -15.90
N ILE A 276 -0.57 -9.74 -15.57
CA ILE A 276 -1.81 -9.95 -14.81
C ILE A 276 -1.65 -9.41 -13.38
N SER A 277 -0.44 -9.53 -12.79
CA SER A 277 -0.18 -9.08 -11.42
C SER A 277 -0.33 -7.57 -11.30
N HIS A 278 0.09 -6.79 -12.30
CA HIS A 278 -0.07 -5.33 -12.30
C HIS A 278 -1.52 -4.90 -12.13
N TRP A 279 -2.43 -5.43 -12.94
CA TRP A 279 -3.86 -5.10 -12.87
C TRP A 279 -4.49 -5.52 -11.54
N ALA A 280 -4.02 -6.61 -10.95
CA ALA A 280 -4.49 -7.06 -9.65
C ALA A 280 -4.00 -6.17 -8.50
N LEU A 281 -2.74 -5.72 -8.56
CA LEU A 281 -2.17 -4.80 -7.58
C LEU A 281 -2.85 -3.43 -7.66
N GLN A 282 -3.06 -2.91 -8.88
CA GLN A 282 -3.80 -1.65 -9.08
C GLN A 282 -5.26 -1.75 -8.60
N LEU A 283 -5.90 -2.90 -8.77
CA LEU A 283 -7.24 -3.15 -8.24
C LEU A 283 -7.27 -3.03 -6.71
N ILE A 284 -6.25 -3.56 -6.01
CA ILE A 284 -6.12 -3.39 -4.56
C ILE A 284 -5.90 -1.92 -4.21
N ASP A 285 -5.01 -1.21 -4.90
CA ASP A 285 -4.75 0.20 -4.64
C ASP A 285 -5.99 1.09 -4.78
N ALA A 286 -6.82 0.81 -5.78
CA ALA A 286 -8.10 1.47 -5.96
C ALA A 286 -9.11 1.17 -4.84
N ILE A 287 -9.17 -0.07 -4.36
CA ILE A 287 -10.05 -0.45 -3.24
C ILE A 287 -9.60 0.22 -1.95
N VAL A 288 -8.29 0.28 -1.70
CA VAL A 288 -7.72 0.94 -0.52
C VAL A 288 -8.18 2.40 -0.47
N LEU A 289 -8.10 3.15 -1.57
CA LEU A 289 -8.59 4.53 -1.60
C LEU A 289 -10.11 4.66 -1.40
N ILE A 290 -10.89 3.69 -1.86
CA ILE A 290 -12.34 3.71 -1.68
C ILE A 290 -12.72 3.41 -0.22
N ALA A 291 -11.96 2.53 0.45
CA ALA A 291 -12.23 2.12 1.83
C ALA A 291 -11.60 3.05 2.88
N TRP A 292 -10.41 3.56 2.58
CA TRP A 292 -9.59 4.45 3.41
C TRP A 292 -9.15 5.67 2.58
N PRO A 293 -10.05 6.64 2.36
CA PRO A 293 -9.77 7.80 1.52
C PRO A 293 -8.64 8.67 2.08
N ASP A 294 -8.47 8.68 3.40
CA ASP A 294 -7.41 9.33 4.15
C ASP A 294 -6.01 8.76 3.88
N THR A 295 -5.87 7.58 3.26
CA THR A 295 -4.56 6.96 2.98
C THR A 295 -3.61 7.88 2.20
N LEU A 296 -4.15 8.74 1.33
CA LEU A 296 -3.35 9.72 0.60
C LEU A 296 -2.75 10.77 1.55
N GLN A 297 -3.57 11.30 2.47
CA GLN A 297 -3.15 12.25 3.50
C GLN A 297 -2.09 11.62 4.42
N TYR A 298 -2.26 10.35 4.82
CA TYR A 298 -1.25 9.63 5.62
C TYR A 298 0.13 9.58 4.94
N THR A 299 0.19 9.48 3.61
CA THR A 299 1.47 9.50 2.88
C THR A 299 2.08 10.89 2.78
N GLN A 300 1.26 11.94 2.64
CA GLN A 300 1.71 13.33 2.61
C GLN A 300 2.26 13.76 3.97
N ILE A 301 1.57 13.41 5.06
CA ILE A 301 2.00 13.68 6.44
C ILE A 301 3.36 13.02 6.72
N ALA A 302 3.51 11.73 6.41
CA ALA A 302 4.82 11.06 6.57
C ALA A 302 5.95 11.79 5.85
N SER A 303 5.68 12.29 4.63
CA SER A 303 6.67 13.00 3.85
C SER A 303 6.99 14.40 4.39
N ALA A 304 6.00 15.09 4.98
CA ALA A 304 6.16 16.44 5.53
C ALA A 304 6.99 16.43 6.82
N PHE A 305 6.69 15.48 7.72
CA PHE A 305 7.37 15.35 9.01
C PHE A 305 8.60 14.41 8.98
N GLY A 306 8.92 13.82 7.83
CA GLY A 306 10.08 12.93 7.69
C GLY A 306 9.95 11.61 8.47
N ILE A 307 8.72 11.16 8.72
CA ILE A 307 8.44 9.93 9.48
C ILE A 307 8.64 8.71 8.58
N ASP A 308 9.44 7.75 9.04
CA ASP A 308 9.71 6.49 8.33
C ASP A 308 8.45 5.59 8.32
N SER A 309 7.63 5.71 7.29
CA SER A 309 6.46 4.84 7.07
C SER A 309 6.73 3.77 6.00
N GLY A 310 6.27 2.54 6.26
CA GLY A 310 6.31 1.45 5.28
C GLY A 310 5.22 1.56 4.19
N LEU A 311 4.24 2.45 4.39
CA LEU A 311 3.06 2.58 3.55
C LEU A 311 3.39 2.94 2.08
N PRO A 312 4.28 3.91 1.77
CA PRO A 312 4.60 4.29 0.38
C PRO A 312 5.31 3.19 -0.43
N PHE A 313 5.90 2.19 0.24
CA PHE A 313 6.51 1.03 -0.42
C PHE A 313 5.46 0.02 -0.92
N PHE A 314 4.36 -0.16 -0.15
CA PHE A 314 3.33 -1.14 -0.47
C PHE A 314 2.12 -0.55 -1.18
N TRP A 315 1.85 0.74 -1.00
CA TRP A 315 0.69 1.42 -1.56
C TRP A 315 1.12 2.68 -2.31
N GLN A 316 0.54 2.84 -3.50
CA GLN A 316 0.73 4.01 -4.35
C GLN A 316 -0.60 4.30 -5.07
N PRO A 317 -0.88 5.57 -5.40
CA PRO A 317 -2.12 5.93 -6.08
C PRO A 317 -2.23 5.25 -7.46
N PRO A 318 -3.43 4.83 -7.87
CA PRO A 318 -3.63 4.09 -9.11
C PRO A 318 -3.39 4.96 -10.35
N VAL A 319 -2.59 4.47 -11.29
CA VAL A 319 -2.12 5.25 -12.46
C VAL A 319 -3.11 5.20 -13.64
N HIS A 320 -3.75 4.05 -13.91
CA HIS A 320 -4.63 3.87 -15.07
C HIS A 320 -6.09 4.24 -14.76
N THR A 321 -6.37 5.54 -14.66
CA THR A 321 -7.70 6.12 -14.34
C THR A 321 -8.45 6.71 -15.54
N LEU A 322 -7.99 6.44 -16.78
CA LEU A 322 -8.54 7.01 -18.03
C LEU A 322 -8.58 8.55 -18.05
N GLY A 323 -7.69 9.21 -17.30
CA GLY A 323 -7.64 10.67 -17.18
C GLY A 323 -8.72 11.27 -16.28
N THR A 324 -9.48 10.44 -15.56
CA THR A 324 -10.52 10.91 -14.61
C THR A 324 -10.00 11.07 -13.19
N GLN A 325 -8.78 10.61 -12.89
CA GLN A 325 -8.19 10.55 -11.54
C GLN A 325 -9.03 9.83 -10.47
N SER A 326 -10.14 9.20 -10.86
CA SER A 326 -11.04 8.54 -9.92
C SER A 326 -10.58 7.11 -9.59
N PRO A 327 -10.61 6.69 -8.31
CA PRO A 327 -10.26 5.33 -7.91
C PRO A 327 -11.25 4.30 -8.46
N VAL A 328 -12.52 4.69 -8.60
CA VAL A 328 -13.58 3.82 -9.17
C VAL A 328 -13.30 3.48 -10.63
N ALA A 329 -12.81 4.42 -11.44
CA ALA A 329 -12.44 4.13 -12.83
C ALA A 329 -11.28 3.12 -12.89
N ALA A 330 -10.25 3.30 -12.07
CA ALA A 330 -9.13 2.36 -11.98
C ALA A 330 -9.57 0.95 -11.59
N LEU A 331 -10.51 0.83 -10.63
CA LEU A 331 -11.11 -0.43 -10.21
C LEU A 331 -11.81 -1.13 -11.38
N LEU A 332 -12.67 -0.41 -12.11
CA LEU A 332 -13.42 -0.98 -13.24
C LEU A 332 -12.51 -1.38 -14.40
N VAL A 333 -11.50 -0.57 -14.73
CA VAL A 333 -10.52 -0.90 -15.76
C VAL A 333 -9.78 -2.18 -15.37
N SER A 334 -9.33 -2.30 -14.13
CA SER A 334 -8.60 -3.48 -13.67
C SER A 334 -9.46 -4.76 -13.73
N ILE A 335 -10.72 -4.70 -13.27
CA ILE A 335 -11.65 -5.83 -13.37
C ILE A 335 -11.90 -6.23 -14.83
N THR A 336 -12.15 -5.24 -15.70
CA THR A 336 -12.44 -5.52 -17.12
C THR A 336 -11.25 -6.14 -17.83
N VAL A 337 -10.02 -5.69 -17.55
CA VAL A 337 -8.80 -6.28 -18.13
C VAL A 337 -8.60 -7.72 -17.64
N LEU A 338 -8.73 -8.00 -16.34
CA LEU A 338 -8.58 -9.36 -15.78
C LEU A 338 -9.61 -10.34 -16.37
N LEU A 339 -10.86 -9.89 -16.53
CA LEU A 339 -11.92 -10.69 -17.16
C LEU A 339 -11.65 -10.90 -18.66
N LEU A 340 -11.19 -9.86 -19.37
CA LEU A 340 -10.83 -9.95 -20.78
C LEU A 340 -9.71 -10.97 -20.98
N ILE A 341 -8.65 -10.93 -20.17
CA ILE A 341 -7.56 -11.90 -20.22
C ILE A 341 -8.09 -13.31 -20.00
N THR A 342 -8.96 -13.52 -19.01
CA THR A 342 -9.57 -14.82 -18.72
C THR A 342 -10.35 -15.37 -19.93
N VAL A 343 -11.21 -14.55 -20.53
CA VAL A 343 -12.02 -14.93 -21.71
C VAL A 343 -11.15 -15.14 -22.95
N ALA A 344 -10.17 -14.28 -23.19
CA ALA A 344 -9.24 -14.39 -24.31
C ALA A 344 -8.43 -15.69 -24.23
N MET A 345 -7.90 -16.01 -23.05
CA MET A 345 -7.19 -17.27 -22.83
C MET A 345 -8.11 -18.47 -23.06
N MET A 346 -9.33 -18.47 -22.50
CA MET A 346 -10.30 -19.54 -22.76
C MET A 346 -10.59 -19.73 -24.26
N GLY A 347 -10.74 -18.64 -25.02
CA GLY A 347 -10.94 -18.68 -26.47
C GLY A 347 -9.76 -19.30 -27.23
N ILE A 348 -8.52 -18.96 -26.85
CA ILE A 348 -7.30 -19.56 -27.42
C ILE A 348 -7.24 -21.06 -27.10
N GLY A 349 -7.56 -21.45 -25.86
CA GLY A 349 -7.60 -22.85 -25.45
C GLY A 349 -8.57 -23.67 -26.29
N GLN A 350 -9.79 -23.15 -26.49
CA GLN A 350 -10.79 -23.78 -27.35
C GLN A 350 -10.31 -23.94 -28.81
N ALA A 351 -9.68 -22.91 -29.37
CA ALA A 351 -9.17 -22.96 -30.74
C ALA A 351 -8.07 -24.02 -30.90
N SER A 352 -7.19 -24.17 -29.92
CA SER A 352 -6.13 -25.18 -29.92
C SER A 352 -6.68 -26.61 -29.96
N PHE A 353 -7.76 -26.88 -29.23
CA PHE A 353 -8.45 -28.18 -29.25
C PHE A 353 -9.04 -28.56 -30.61
N LYS A 354 -9.45 -27.58 -31.42
CA LYS A 354 -10.06 -27.84 -32.74
C LYS A 354 -9.05 -28.40 -33.74
N ASN A 355 -7.78 -28.03 -33.62
CA ASN A 355 -6.75 -28.36 -34.61
C ASN A 355 -6.08 -29.72 -34.37
N ARG A 356 -6.32 -30.38 -33.23
CA ARG A 356 -5.66 -31.64 -32.85
C ARG A 356 -6.40 -32.92 -33.26
N GLU A 357 -7.56 -32.82 -33.91
CA GLU A 357 -8.35 -33.98 -34.31
C GLU A 357 -8.14 -34.43 -35.76
N ILE A 358 -7.18 -33.85 -36.47
CA ILE A 358 -6.82 -34.26 -37.83
C ILE A 358 -5.45 -34.95 -37.82
N MET A 359 -5.25 -35.96 -36.98
CA MET A 359 -4.15 -36.93 -37.10
C MET A 359 -4.58 -38.30 -36.58
#